data_AF-A0A1F3VBN0-F1
#
_entry.id   AF-A0A1F3VBN0-F1
#
_cell.length_a   1.000
_cell.length_b   1.000
_cell.length_c   1.000
_cell.angle_alpha   90.00
_cell.angle_beta   90.00
_cell.angle_gamma   90.00
#
_symmetry.space_group_name_H-M   'P 1'
#
loop_
_entity.id
_entity.type
_entity.pdbx_description
1 polymer ?
#
loop_
_entity_poly.entity_id
_entity_poly.type
_entity_poly.pdbx_seq_one_letter_code
_entity_poly.pdbx_strand_id
1 'polypeptide(L)'
;MNYPDQKRIFKALDRIKKGKVKSTKLINNNASPTQKMKFNICQQIIKFKLENDYTNKELSEIIGVGPAVTSRILHCQIDRFKIDSLLGYYFCLIISSKNVNLIKKFDKEVTEFLSNEAA
;
A
#
# COMPACT_ATOMS: atom_id res chain seq x y z
N MET A 1 1.48 4.83 -21.91
CA MET A 1 2.65 4.63 -21.04
C MET A 1 3.89 4.48 -21.93
N ASN A 2 4.96 5.24 -21.69
CA ASN A 2 6.22 5.07 -22.42
C ASN A 2 7.07 4.03 -21.67
N TYR A 3 7.50 2.96 -22.35
CA TYR A 3 8.30 1.91 -21.72
C TYR A 3 9.68 2.49 -21.32
N PRO A 4 10.15 2.30 -20.08
CA PRO A 4 11.45 2.83 -19.66
C PRO A 4 12.59 2.17 -20.43
N ASP A 5 13.63 2.94 -20.77
CA ASP A 5 14.81 2.42 -21.46
C ASP A 5 15.61 1.45 -20.58
N GLN A 6 16.26 0.48 -21.20
CA GLN A 6 17.05 -0.54 -20.49
C GLN A 6 18.08 0.08 -19.52
N LYS A 7 18.73 1.19 -19.89
CA LYS A 7 19.73 1.82 -19.02
C LYS A 7 19.12 2.35 -17.73
N ARG A 8 17.91 2.94 -17.77
CA ARG A 8 17.18 3.33 -16.56
C ARG A 8 16.83 2.14 -15.69
N ILE A 9 16.41 1.02 -16.28
CA ILE A 9 16.10 -0.21 -15.54
C ILE A 9 17.36 -0.73 -14.82
N PHE A 10 18.47 -0.88 -15.52
CA PHE A 10 19.74 -1.35 -14.92
C PHE A 10 20.26 -0.40 -13.84
N LYS A 11 20.12 0.92 -14.03
CA LYS A 11 20.50 1.91 -13.01
C LYS A 11 19.63 1.81 -11.77
N ALA A 12 18.33 1.57 -11.92
CA ALA A 12 17.43 1.34 -10.79
C ALA A 12 17.80 0.05 -10.04
N LEU A 13 18.05 -1.05 -10.76
CA LEU A 13 18.47 -2.32 -10.20
C LEU A 13 19.81 -2.21 -9.44
N ASP A 14 20.80 -1.50 -10.00
CA ASP A 14 22.09 -1.28 -9.34
C ASP A 14 21.94 -0.48 -8.04
N ARG A 15 21.07 0.53 -8.02
CA ARG A 15 20.76 1.30 -6.81
C ARG A 15 20.07 0.45 -5.73
N ILE A 16 19.21 -0.48 -6.15
CA ILE A 16 18.57 -1.44 -5.24
C ILE A 16 19.62 -2.41 -4.67
N LYS A 17 20.47 -3.00 -5.52
CA LYS A 17 21.56 -3.91 -5.11
C LYS A 17 22.53 -3.23 -4.13
N LYS A 18 22.85 -1.96 -4.36
CA LYS A 18 23.71 -1.13 -3.49
C LYS A 18 23.01 -0.62 -2.23
N GLY A 19 21.74 -1.01 -1.98
CA GLY A 19 20.97 -0.59 -0.81
C GLY A 19 20.59 0.90 -0.79
N LYS A 20 20.82 1.65 -1.88
CA LYS A 20 20.52 3.08 -1.99
C LYS A 20 19.02 3.36 -2.16
N VAL A 21 18.27 2.36 -2.61
CA VAL A 21 16.81 2.43 -2.78
C VAL A 21 16.21 1.15 -2.21
N LYS A 22 15.14 1.26 -1.43
CA LYS A 22 14.44 0.10 -0.87
C LYS A 22 13.54 -0.52 -1.96
N SER A 23 13.67 -1.82 -2.13
CA SER A 23 12.71 -2.61 -2.93
C SER A 23 11.43 -2.85 -2.15
N THR A 24 10.32 -3.05 -2.86
CA THR A 24 9.11 -3.62 -2.28
C THR A 24 9.42 -5.02 -1.76
N LYS A 25 9.06 -5.30 -0.51
CA LYS A 25 9.25 -6.62 0.10
C LYS A 25 8.13 -7.54 -0.39
N LEU A 26 8.47 -8.54 -1.18
CA LEU A 26 7.52 -9.56 -1.62
C LEU A 26 7.25 -10.55 -0.49
N ILE A 27 6.01 -11.04 -0.43
CA ILE A 27 5.63 -12.16 0.46
C ILE A 27 5.98 -13.50 -0.20
N ASN A 28 6.30 -14.49 0.62
CA ASN A 28 6.50 -15.87 0.17
C ASN A 28 5.14 -16.48 -0.24
N ASN A 29 5.13 -17.40 -1.20
CA ASN A 29 3.94 -18.16 -1.61
C ASN A 29 3.26 -18.88 -0.43
N ASN A 30 4.05 -19.31 0.56
CA ASN A 30 3.55 -19.97 1.78
C ASN A 30 3.32 -18.98 2.94
N ALA A 31 3.15 -17.69 2.66
CA ALA A 31 2.90 -16.69 3.70
C ALA A 31 1.60 -17.00 4.48
N SER A 32 1.65 -16.76 5.79
CA SER A 32 0.49 -16.91 6.67
C SER A 32 -0.68 -16.02 6.23
N PRO A 33 -1.94 -16.37 6.57
CA PRO A 33 -3.10 -15.53 6.29
C PRO A 33 -2.93 -14.08 6.78
N THR A 34 -2.40 -13.91 7.99
CA THR A 34 -2.05 -12.59 8.56
C THR A 34 -1.07 -11.80 7.70
N GLN A 35 -0.02 -12.43 7.17
CA GLN A 35 0.94 -11.77 6.30
C GLN A 35 0.33 -11.39 4.95
N LYS A 36 -0.50 -12.27 4.38
CA LYS A 36 -1.25 -12.00 3.15
C LYS A 36 -2.18 -10.80 3.33
N MET A 37 -2.91 -10.75 4.44
CA MET A 37 -3.80 -9.63 4.76
C MET A 37 -3.04 -8.31 4.88
N LYS A 38 -1.95 -8.26 5.66
CA LYS A 38 -1.11 -7.06 5.77
C LYS A 38 -0.58 -6.59 4.42
N PHE A 39 -0.14 -7.54 3.58
CA PHE A 39 0.37 -7.24 2.25
C PHE A 39 -0.73 -6.66 1.36
N ASN A 40 -1.92 -7.26 1.37
CA ASN A 40 -3.07 -6.77 0.63
C ASN A 40 -3.44 -5.34 1.05
N ILE A 41 -3.45 -5.03 2.35
CA ILE A 41 -3.73 -3.66 2.82
C ILE A 41 -2.69 -2.67 2.31
N CYS A 42 -1.39 -3.03 2.35
CA CYS A 42 -0.34 -2.20 1.76
C CYS A 42 -0.56 -1.96 0.25
N GLN A 43 -0.96 -3.00 -0.50
CA GLN A 43 -1.28 -2.87 -1.92
C GLN A 43 -2.48 -1.94 -2.16
N GLN A 44 -3.52 -2.01 -1.33
CA GLN A 44 -4.66 -1.11 -1.44
C GLN A 44 -4.26 0.35 -1.16
N ILE A 45 -3.38 0.60 -0.19
CA ILE A 45 -2.84 1.94 0.07
C ILE A 45 -2.04 2.46 -1.14
N ILE A 46 -1.21 1.61 -1.77
CA ILE A 46 -0.46 1.98 -2.98
C ILE A 46 -1.41 2.28 -4.14
N LYS A 47 -2.41 1.42 -4.35
CA LYS A 47 -3.43 1.60 -5.38
C LYS A 47 -4.17 2.92 -5.17
N PHE A 48 -4.64 3.19 -3.96
CA PHE A 48 -5.32 4.44 -3.62
C PHE A 48 -4.44 5.67 -3.92
N LYS A 49 -3.15 5.63 -3.56
CA LYS A 49 -2.20 6.69 -3.88
C LYS A 49 -2.09 6.92 -5.39
N LEU A 50 -2.03 5.85 -6.18
CA LEU A 50 -1.89 5.92 -7.64
C LEU A 50 -3.19 6.41 -8.32
N GLU A 51 -4.35 5.95 -7.86
CA GLU A 51 -5.65 6.34 -8.43
C GLU A 51 -6.00 7.80 -8.17
N ASN A 52 -5.46 8.40 -7.09
CA ASN A 52 -5.73 9.78 -6.71
C ASN A 52 -4.51 10.72 -6.91
N ASP A 53 -3.45 10.24 -7.58
CA ASP A 53 -2.22 11.00 -7.87
C ASP A 53 -1.54 11.65 -6.65
N TYR A 54 -1.73 11.09 -5.45
CA TYR A 54 -1.12 11.63 -4.24
C TYR A 54 0.41 11.49 -4.23
N THR A 55 1.08 12.55 -3.80
CA THR A 55 2.50 12.52 -3.45
C THR A 55 2.72 11.74 -2.15
N ASN A 56 3.96 11.30 -1.91
CA ASN A 56 4.29 10.63 -0.64
C ASN A 56 4.11 11.57 0.57
N LYS A 57 4.25 12.89 0.36
CA LYS A 57 4.09 13.90 1.41
C LYS A 57 2.61 14.04 1.78
N GLU A 58 1.73 14.23 0.79
CA GLU A 58 0.28 14.31 1.03
C GLU A 58 -0.24 13.03 1.68
N LEU A 59 0.22 11.86 1.23
CA LEU A 59 -0.14 10.58 1.84
C LEU A 59 0.29 10.51 3.32
N SER A 60 1.46 11.06 3.65
CA SER A 60 1.97 11.10 5.03
C SER A 60 1.15 12.04 5.92
N GLU A 61 0.69 13.16 5.37
CA GLU A 61 -0.15 14.14 6.06
C GLU A 61 -1.56 13.58 6.31
N ILE A 62 -2.17 12.92 5.32
CA ILE A 62 -3.50 12.31 5.46
C ILE A 62 -3.52 11.21 6.52
N ILE A 63 -2.51 10.34 6.51
CA ILE A 63 -2.40 9.22 7.46
C ILE A 63 -1.89 9.71 8.84
N GLY A 64 -1.31 10.90 8.91
CA GLY A 64 -0.74 11.46 10.15
C GLY A 64 0.54 10.75 10.60
N VAL A 65 1.35 10.23 9.67
CA VAL A 65 2.60 9.50 9.98
C VAL A 65 3.80 10.13 9.29
N GLY A 66 4.98 9.99 9.89
CA GLY A 66 6.20 10.56 9.32
C GLY A 66 6.67 9.88 8.00
N PRO A 67 7.52 10.54 7.19
CA PRO A 67 7.96 10.05 5.88
C PRO A 67 8.59 8.66 5.90
N ALA A 68 9.30 8.33 6.98
CA ALA A 68 9.91 7.02 7.16
C ALA A 68 8.87 5.90 7.28
N VAL A 69 7.74 6.16 7.94
CA VAL A 69 6.64 5.21 8.10
C VAL A 69 5.90 5.05 6.77
N THR A 70 5.57 6.16 6.10
CA THR A 70 4.96 6.17 4.77
C THR A 70 5.78 5.36 3.77
N SER A 71 7.10 5.58 3.73
CA SER A 71 8.00 4.80 2.87
C SER A 71 7.93 3.30 3.17
N ARG A 72 7.88 2.89 4.45
CA ARG A 72 7.78 1.47 4.82
C ARG A 72 6.45 0.85 4.37
N ILE A 73 5.35 1.60 4.46
CA ILE A 73 4.02 1.16 3.98
C ILE A 73 4.05 0.97 2.45
N LEU A 74 4.56 1.97 1.72
CA LEU A 74 4.65 1.94 0.25
C LEU A 74 5.62 0.87 -0.29
N HIS A 75 6.56 0.41 0.53
CA HIS A 75 7.45 -0.71 0.21
C HIS A 75 6.97 -2.05 0.80
N CYS A 76 5.72 -2.14 1.27
CA CYS A 76 5.12 -3.34 1.85
C CYS A 76 5.98 -4.02 2.92
N GLN A 77 6.61 -3.26 3.82
CA GLN A 77 7.42 -3.81 4.91
C GLN A 77 6.54 -4.36 6.05
N ILE A 78 5.70 -5.34 5.73
CA ILE A 78 4.58 -5.84 6.56
C ILE A 78 4.98 -6.31 7.96
N ASP A 79 6.22 -6.78 8.15
CA ASP A 79 6.69 -7.27 9.46
C ASP A 79 6.82 -6.15 10.50
N ARG A 80 6.85 -4.89 10.06
CA ARG A 80 6.97 -3.73 10.94
C ARG A 80 5.62 -3.19 11.43
N PHE A 81 4.51 -3.77 10.98
CA PHE A 81 3.18 -3.26 11.26
C PHE A 81 2.26 -4.34 11.83
N LYS A 82 1.38 -3.93 12.75
CA LYS A 82 0.21 -4.70 13.15
C LYS A 82 -0.89 -4.52 12.09
N ILE A 83 -1.82 -5.47 12.00
CA ILE A 83 -2.96 -5.36 11.07
C ILE A 83 -3.77 -4.11 11.39
N ASP A 84 -4.10 -3.90 12.67
CA ASP A 84 -4.93 -2.79 13.14
C ASP A 84 -4.36 -1.43 12.73
N SER A 85 -3.05 -1.26 12.81
CA SER A 85 -2.38 -0.03 12.37
C SER A 85 -2.51 0.19 10.87
N LEU A 86 -2.30 -0.85 10.05
CA LEU A 86 -2.44 -0.75 8.60
C LEU A 86 -3.88 -0.45 8.18
N LEU A 87 -4.86 -1.10 8.84
CA LEU A 87 -6.27 -0.81 8.63
C LEU A 87 -6.59 0.62 9.00
N GLY A 88 -6.15 1.11 10.17
CA GLY A 88 -6.34 2.49 10.58
C GLY A 88 -5.82 3.50 9.55
N TYR A 89 -4.61 3.28 9.03
CA TYR A 89 -4.04 4.12 7.98
C TYR A 89 -4.87 4.10 6.70
N TYR A 90 -5.33 2.92 6.30
CA TYR A 90 -6.15 2.77 5.11
C TYR A 90 -7.53 3.42 5.27
N PHE A 91 -8.16 3.31 6.45
CA PHE A 91 -9.40 4.00 6.76
C PHE A 91 -9.25 5.52 6.74
N CYS A 92 -8.16 6.07 7.31
CA CYS A 92 -7.87 7.50 7.23
C CYS A 92 -7.83 7.99 5.77
N LEU A 93 -7.22 7.23 4.87
CA LEU A 93 -7.19 7.56 3.45
C LEU A 93 -8.59 7.60 2.82
N ILE A 94 -9.41 6.58 3.10
CA ILE A 94 -10.77 6.48 2.56
C ILE A 94 -11.61 7.67 3.02
N ILE A 95 -11.63 7.94 4.33
CA ILE A 95 -12.42 9.02 4.94
C ILE A 95 -11.92 10.38 4.45
N SER A 96 -10.61 10.59 4.39
CA SER A 96 -10.03 11.87 3.98
C SER A 96 -10.17 12.14 2.48
N SER A 97 -10.45 11.12 1.66
CA SER A 97 -10.51 11.27 0.21
C SER A 97 -11.58 12.26 -0.27
N LYS A 98 -12.57 12.62 0.57
CA LYS A 98 -13.81 13.34 0.19
C LYS A 98 -14.51 12.77 -1.06
N ASN A 99 -14.10 11.59 -1.51
CA ASN A 99 -14.53 10.98 -2.75
C ASN A 99 -15.60 9.94 -2.41
N VAL A 100 -16.84 10.42 -2.44
CA VAL A 100 -18.05 9.64 -2.07
C VAL A 100 -18.14 8.33 -2.87
N ASN A 101 -17.61 8.28 -4.09
CA ASN A 101 -17.61 7.07 -4.92
C ASN A 101 -16.63 6.01 -4.40
N LEU A 102 -15.50 6.44 -3.83
CA LEU A 102 -14.49 5.55 -3.24
C LEU A 102 -14.99 4.92 -1.93
N ILE A 103 -15.68 5.72 -1.10
CA ILE A 103 -16.36 5.24 0.11
C ILE A 103 -17.39 4.16 -0.26
N LYS A 104 -18.27 4.44 -1.23
CA LYS A 104 -19.29 3.48 -1.70
C LYS A 104 -18.70 2.19 -2.28
N LYS A 105 -17.60 2.28 -3.03
CA LYS A 105 -16.91 1.11 -3.57
C LYS A 105 -16.30 0.27 -2.46
N PHE A 106 -15.68 0.92 -1.48
CA PHE A 106 -15.07 0.24 -0.35
C PHE A 106 -16.11 -0.47 0.52
N ASP A 107 -17.21 0.20 0.86
CA ASP A 107 -18.31 -0.42 1.62
C ASP A 107 -18.85 -1.67 0.91
N LYS A 108 -18.97 -1.61 -0.42
CA LYS A 108 -19.39 -2.76 -1.23
C LYS A 108 -18.39 -3.92 -1.16
N GLU A 109 -17.09 -3.65 -1.38
CA GLU A 109 -16.03 -4.67 -1.35
C GLU A 109 -15.90 -5.32 0.04
N VAL A 110 -16.02 -4.55 1.12
CA VAL A 110 -16.01 -5.08 2.48
C VAL A 110 -17.25 -5.92 2.78
N THR A 111 -18.43 -5.46 2.37
CA THR A 111 -19.68 -6.20 2.57
C THR A 111 -19.65 -7.54 1.82
N GLU A 112 -19.16 -7.55 0.59
CA GLU A 112 -18.96 -8.79 -0.18
C GLU A 112 -17.94 -9.72 0.48
N PHE A 113 -16.82 -9.19 0.99
CA PHE A 113 -15.82 -9.99 1.71
C PHE A 113 -16.39 -10.64 2.97
N LEU A 114 -17.06 -9.87 3.83
CA LEU A 114 -17.65 -10.36 5.08
C LEU A 114 -18.77 -11.38 4.83
N SER A 115 -19.57 -11.17 3.77
CA SER A 115 -20.62 -12.12 3.38
C SER A 115 -20.06 -13.46 2.89
N ASN A 116 -18.87 -13.44 2.29
CA ASN A 116 -18.21 -14.65 1.78
C ASN A 116 -17.41 -15.41 2.85
N GLU A 117 -17.01 -14.79 3.96
CA GLU A 117 -16.40 -15.50 5.10
C GLU A 117 -17.42 -16.01 6.14
N ALA A 118 -18.67 -15.53 6.08
CA ALA A 118 -19.76 -16.00 6.93
C ALA A 118 -20.51 -17.22 6.37
N ALA A 119 -20.07 -17.76 5.23
CA ALA A 119 -20.60 -18.96 4.55
C ALA A 119 -19.60 -20.12 4.63
#